data_AF-A0A2P5W329-F1
#
_entry.id   AF-A0A2P5W329-F1
#
_cell.length_a   1.000
_cell.length_b   1.000
_cell.length_c   1.000
_cell.angle_alpha   90.00
_cell.angle_beta   90.00
_cell.angle_gamma   90.00
#
_symmetry.space_group_name_H-M   'P 1'
#
loop_
_entity.id
_entity.type
_entity.pdbx_description
1 polymer ?
#
loop_
_entity_poly.entity_id
_entity_poly.type
_entity_poly.pdbx_seq_one_letter_code
_entity_poly.pdbx_strand_id
1 'polypeptide(L)'
;MADNRNRNVKPANGKPAAAANPYAINLDNFSKRLKMLYSHWNKHNTDLWGSSSALAIATPPVSEDLRYLKSSALNIWLVGYEFPETIMVFLKKQIHFLCSQKKASLLDVVKKSAREAIDVEVVIHVKAKGDDGTGLMDTIFRAIHSQASSGDHNVPIVGHISREAPEGKFLETWDEKLKSAKFELSDVTTGFSDLFAVKDETELTNVKKAAFLTSSVMRQFVVPKLEKAIDEERKVSHSTLMDDTEKTILEPGRIKAYEVLLKAHEAAIGALKSGNKVNSVYQAAVSVVEKEAPELAANLTKTAGTGIGLEFRETGLSLNAKNDRILKPGMVFNVSLGFQNLQTETNNPKTRKYSVLLADTVIVAEDNGNETLFSKTTLRSDNHEMSKEELRRQHQAELARQKNEETARRLAGGGANAADNRGAVKTVVRNKRAAASALRETESCKVFAQ
;
A
#
# COMPACT_ATOMS: atom_id res chain seq x y z
N MET A 1 -30.28 65.92 -40.65
CA MET A 1 -29.34 66.07 -39.50
C MET A 1 -29.69 64.96 -38.53
N ALA A 2 -28.87 63.92 -38.49
CA ALA A 2 -29.17 62.66 -37.85
C ALA A 2 -28.21 62.40 -36.68
N ASP A 3 -28.75 61.74 -35.67
CA ASP A 3 -28.13 61.29 -34.44
C ASP A 3 -26.86 60.43 -34.59
N ASN A 4 -26.10 60.45 -33.49
CA ASN A 4 -25.53 59.30 -32.78
C ASN A 4 -24.03 58.95 -32.90
N ARG A 5 -23.47 58.77 -31.69
CA ARG A 5 -22.33 57.92 -31.27
C ARG A 5 -20.91 58.44 -31.47
N ASN A 6 -20.42 59.16 -30.45
CA ASN A 6 -18.99 59.29 -30.20
C ASN A 6 -18.48 58.04 -29.46
N ARG A 7 -17.51 57.34 -30.06
CA ARG A 7 -16.93 56.08 -29.58
C ARG A 7 -15.96 56.35 -28.42
N ASN A 8 -16.30 55.86 -27.23
CA ASN A 8 -15.35 55.75 -26.12
C ASN A 8 -14.55 54.46 -26.29
N VAL A 9 -13.24 54.58 -26.55
CA VAL A 9 -12.31 53.47 -26.77
C VAL A 9 -11.99 52.82 -25.43
N LYS A 10 -12.38 51.54 -25.27
CA LYS A 10 -11.94 50.67 -24.16
C LYS A 10 -10.41 50.46 -24.24
N PRO A 11 -9.65 50.53 -23.13
CA PRO A 11 -8.27 50.06 -23.14
C PRO A 11 -8.27 48.53 -23.31
N ALA A 12 -7.41 48.07 -24.21
CA ALA A 12 -7.28 46.68 -24.62
C ALA A 12 -6.79 45.78 -23.48
N ASN A 13 -7.44 44.63 -23.37
CA ASN A 13 -7.04 43.39 -22.70
C ASN A 13 -5.74 43.46 -21.87
N GLY A 14 -5.91 43.55 -20.55
CA GLY A 14 -4.89 43.08 -19.63
C GLY A 14 -4.53 41.64 -19.98
N LYS A 15 -3.22 41.38 -20.12
CA LYS A 15 -2.68 40.01 -20.19
C LYS A 15 -3.33 39.19 -19.08
N PRO A 16 -3.82 37.97 -19.35
CA PRO A 16 -4.19 37.08 -18.26
C PRO A 16 -2.98 36.96 -17.34
N ALA A 17 -3.18 37.20 -16.05
CA ALA A 17 -2.17 36.94 -15.03
C ALA A 17 -1.59 35.56 -15.36
N ALA A 18 -0.26 35.49 -15.53
CA ALA A 18 0.42 34.23 -15.81
C ALA A 18 -0.12 33.20 -14.83
N ALA A 19 -0.78 32.17 -15.36
CA ALA A 19 -1.28 31.07 -14.55
C ALA A 19 -0.09 30.63 -13.68
N ALA A 20 -0.24 30.75 -12.35
CA ALA A 20 0.78 30.33 -11.42
C ALA A 20 1.22 28.92 -11.84
N ASN A 21 2.51 28.73 -12.06
CA ASN A 21 3.05 27.44 -12.45
C ASN A 21 2.55 26.41 -11.41
N PRO A 22 1.78 25.37 -11.78
CA PRO A 22 1.17 24.46 -10.81
C PRO A 22 2.20 23.63 -10.03
N TYR A 23 3.47 23.71 -10.45
CA TYR A 23 4.61 23.09 -9.81
C TYR A 23 5.34 24.12 -8.95
N ALA A 24 5.12 24.07 -7.63
CA ALA A 24 5.77 24.91 -6.65
C ALA A 24 6.49 24.02 -5.63
N ILE A 25 7.84 24.03 -5.67
CA ILE A 25 8.66 23.27 -4.72
C ILE A 25 8.53 23.92 -3.34
N ASN A 26 8.20 23.13 -2.33
CA ASN A 26 8.23 23.58 -0.94
C ASN A 26 9.69 23.70 -0.47
N LEU A 27 10.21 24.92 -0.47
CA LEU A 27 11.61 25.20 -0.17
C LEU A 27 12.01 24.90 1.28
N ASP A 28 11.09 25.07 2.23
CA ASP A 28 11.35 24.75 3.64
C ASP A 28 11.51 23.24 3.83
N ASN A 29 10.61 22.46 3.21
CA ASN A 29 10.67 21.02 3.25
C ASN A 29 11.91 20.49 2.50
N PHE A 30 12.26 21.09 1.36
CA PHE A 30 13.49 20.80 0.64
C PHE A 30 14.72 21.01 1.53
N SER A 31 14.86 22.19 2.17
CA SER A 31 15.98 22.50 3.05
C SER A 31 16.09 21.51 4.22
N LYS A 32 14.96 21.20 4.86
CA LYS A 32 14.88 20.22 5.95
C LYS A 32 15.35 18.84 5.49
N ARG A 33 14.79 18.33 4.40
CA ARG A 33 15.06 16.99 3.87
C ARG A 33 16.47 16.86 3.30
N LEU A 34 16.98 17.93 2.68
CA LEU A 34 18.37 17.99 2.23
C LEU A 34 19.34 17.87 3.41
N LYS A 35 19.09 18.61 4.50
CA LYS A 35 19.87 18.49 5.74
C LYS A 35 19.79 17.08 6.33
N MET A 36 18.60 16.46 6.33
CA MET A 36 18.42 15.08 6.77
C MET A 36 19.23 14.08 5.92
N LEU A 37 19.17 14.19 4.58
CA LEU A 37 19.93 13.34 3.67
C LEU A 37 21.43 13.43 3.95
N TYR A 38 22.01 14.63 3.97
CA TYR A 38 23.44 14.80 4.19
C TYR A 38 23.88 14.37 5.61
N SER A 39 23.07 14.65 6.63
CA SER A 39 23.38 14.23 8.00
C SER A 39 23.37 12.71 8.13
N HIS A 40 22.37 12.05 7.53
CA HIS A 40 22.24 10.59 7.53
C HIS A 40 23.34 9.93 6.69
N TRP A 41 23.63 10.48 5.51
CA TRP A 41 24.72 10.02 4.65
C TRP A 41 26.07 10.09 5.37
N ASN A 42 26.40 11.22 5.98
CA ASN A 42 27.66 11.38 6.70
C ASN A 42 27.76 10.46 7.92
N LYS A 43 26.68 10.34 8.71
CA LYS A 43 26.66 9.55 9.94
C LYS A 43 26.76 8.05 9.69
N HIS A 44 26.11 7.55 8.63
CA HIS A 44 25.98 6.12 8.35
C HIS A 44 26.73 5.72 7.07
N ASN A 45 27.77 6.47 6.68
CA ASN A 45 28.39 6.34 5.37
C ASN A 45 28.85 4.91 5.08
N THR A 46 29.66 4.35 5.97
CA THR A 46 30.21 3.00 5.82
C THR A 46 29.14 1.92 5.88
N ASP A 47 28.21 2.03 6.83
CA ASP A 47 27.24 0.96 7.13
C ASP A 47 26.09 0.88 6.12
N LEU A 48 25.62 2.02 5.62
CA LEU A 48 24.38 2.10 4.82
C LEU A 48 24.56 2.76 3.44
N TRP A 49 25.62 3.55 3.25
CA TRP A 49 25.87 4.28 2.00
C TRP A 49 27.11 3.79 1.27
N GLY A 50 27.62 2.62 1.64
CA GLY A 50 28.70 1.95 0.91
C GLY A 50 30.01 2.72 0.89
N SER A 51 30.28 3.52 1.92
CA SER A 51 31.44 4.43 1.97
C SER A 51 31.50 5.41 0.79
N SER A 52 30.35 5.71 0.17
CA SER A 52 30.29 6.57 -1.00
C SER A 52 30.75 8.00 -0.70
N SER A 53 31.46 8.56 -1.67
CA SER A 53 31.91 9.96 -1.71
C SER A 53 31.02 10.85 -2.58
N ALA A 54 30.22 10.23 -3.45
CA ALA A 54 29.17 10.86 -4.25
C ALA A 54 27.96 9.93 -4.33
N LEU A 55 26.75 10.48 -4.44
CA LEU A 55 25.54 9.72 -4.75
C LEU A 55 25.05 10.11 -6.14
N ALA A 56 24.90 9.15 -7.05
CA ALA A 56 24.44 9.35 -8.41
C ALA A 56 23.11 8.62 -8.64
N ILE A 57 22.03 9.39 -8.73
CA ILE A 57 20.66 8.86 -8.80
C ILE A 57 20.04 9.28 -10.13
N ALA A 58 19.78 8.30 -10.99
CA ALA A 58 19.14 8.48 -12.28
C ALA A 58 17.68 8.02 -12.20
N THR A 59 16.74 8.88 -12.61
CA THR A 59 15.31 8.56 -12.65
C THR A 59 14.88 8.31 -14.10
N PRO A 60 14.34 7.12 -14.44
CA PRO A 60 13.95 6.76 -15.81
C PRO A 60 12.78 7.57 -16.36
N PRO A 61 12.47 7.42 -17.66
CA PRO A 61 11.23 7.92 -18.23
C PRO A 61 9.99 7.37 -17.51
N VAL A 62 8.89 8.10 -17.65
CA VAL A 62 7.57 7.61 -17.21
C VAL A 62 7.25 6.32 -17.97
N SER A 63 6.72 5.33 -17.27
CA SER A 63 6.13 4.13 -17.88
C SER A 63 4.63 4.12 -17.62
N GLU A 64 3.91 3.44 -18.50
CA GLU A 64 2.50 3.08 -18.29
C GLU A 64 2.36 2.02 -17.19
N ASP A 65 3.42 1.25 -16.92
CA ASP A 65 3.46 0.30 -15.81
C ASP A 65 3.56 1.02 -14.46
N LEU A 66 2.77 0.56 -13.49
CA LEU A 66 2.86 1.03 -12.12
C LEU A 66 4.17 0.53 -11.48
N ARG A 67 5.14 1.43 -11.35
CA ARG A 67 6.47 1.13 -10.79
C ARG A 67 6.75 2.01 -9.58
N TYR A 68 7.32 1.40 -8.54
CA TYR A 68 7.78 2.11 -7.35
C TYR A 68 9.30 2.15 -7.38
N LEU A 69 9.82 3.26 -7.88
CA LEU A 69 11.26 3.49 -8.01
C LEU A 69 11.76 4.31 -6.83
N LYS A 70 12.90 3.90 -6.28
CA LYS A 70 13.59 4.57 -5.20
C LYS A 70 14.18 5.91 -5.67
N SER A 71 14.60 5.99 -6.94
CA SER A 71 14.96 7.26 -7.60
C SER A 71 13.79 8.25 -7.65
N SER A 72 12.60 7.80 -8.09
CA SER A 72 11.39 8.62 -8.08
C SER A 72 10.96 9.01 -6.67
N ALA A 73 11.06 8.09 -5.70
CA ALA A 73 10.79 8.37 -4.29
C ALA A 73 11.72 9.46 -3.74
N LEU A 74 13.01 9.47 -4.09
CA LEU A 74 13.94 10.54 -3.72
C LEU A 74 13.49 11.89 -4.29
N ASN A 75 13.05 11.94 -5.54
CA ASN A 75 12.55 13.18 -6.16
C ASN A 75 11.32 13.72 -5.40
N ILE A 76 10.31 12.88 -5.19
CA ILE A 76 9.08 13.28 -4.49
C ILE A 76 9.40 13.65 -3.04
N TRP A 77 10.28 12.89 -2.39
CA TRP A 77 10.68 13.19 -1.02
C TRP A 77 11.42 14.53 -0.95
N LEU A 78 12.42 14.76 -1.79
CA LEU A 78 13.27 15.94 -1.67
C LEU A 78 12.61 17.21 -2.21
N VAL A 79 11.95 17.14 -3.37
CA VAL A 79 11.43 18.31 -4.10
C VAL A 79 9.92 18.28 -4.36
N GLY A 80 9.21 17.25 -3.90
CA GLY A 80 7.75 17.17 -3.94
C GLY A 80 7.15 16.66 -5.26
N TYR A 81 7.99 16.42 -6.28
CA TYR A 81 7.55 15.99 -7.60
C TYR A 81 8.50 14.93 -8.16
N GLU A 82 7.98 14.09 -9.04
CA GLU A 82 8.82 13.21 -9.85
C GLU A 82 9.48 13.99 -10.99
N PHE A 83 10.76 13.74 -11.22
CA PHE A 83 11.52 14.28 -12.35
C PHE A 83 12.01 13.13 -13.23
N PRO A 84 11.17 12.57 -14.12
CA PRO A 84 11.59 11.52 -15.05
C PRO A 84 12.76 11.97 -15.92
N GLU A 85 13.53 11.07 -16.51
CA GLU A 85 14.70 11.37 -17.35
C GLU A 85 15.59 12.48 -16.76
N THR A 86 15.98 12.32 -15.50
CA THR A 86 16.80 13.29 -14.75
C THR A 86 17.85 12.56 -13.93
N ILE A 87 19.06 13.13 -13.89
CA ILE A 87 20.16 12.62 -13.10
C ILE A 87 20.46 13.64 -12.01
N MET A 88 20.46 13.19 -10.75
CA MET A 88 20.83 13.97 -9.57
C MET A 88 22.12 13.40 -9.00
N VAL A 89 23.17 14.22 -8.91
CA VAL A 89 24.45 13.83 -8.33
C VAL A 89 24.75 14.68 -7.12
N PHE A 90 24.82 14.07 -5.94
CA PHE A 90 25.12 14.72 -4.67
C PHE A 90 26.60 14.55 -4.33
N LEU A 91 27.31 15.66 -4.20
CA LEU A 91 28.71 15.76 -3.78
C LEU A 91 28.77 16.45 -2.41
N LYS A 92 29.95 16.48 -1.78
CA LYS A 92 30.14 17.14 -0.47
C LYS A 92 29.80 18.63 -0.48
N LYS A 93 30.09 19.31 -1.61
CA LYS A 93 29.94 20.77 -1.76
C LYS A 93 29.07 21.20 -2.92
N GLN A 94 28.66 20.26 -3.78
CA GLN A 94 27.84 20.54 -4.94
C GLN A 94 26.72 19.51 -5.09
N ILE A 95 25.61 19.91 -5.70
CA ILE A 95 24.56 19.03 -6.21
C ILE A 95 24.41 19.35 -7.69
N HIS A 96 24.57 18.35 -8.54
CA HIS A 96 24.39 18.48 -9.98
C HIS A 96 23.05 17.90 -10.39
N PHE A 97 22.25 18.69 -11.10
CA PHE A 97 21.05 18.22 -11.79
C PHE A 97 21.32 18.22 -13.30
N LEU A 98 21.20 17.07 -13.97
CA LEU A 98 21.23 16.99 -15.44
C LEU A 98 19.84 16.62 -15.96
N CYS A 99 19.20 17.57 -16.62
CA CYS A 99 17.79 17.46 -17.03
C CYS A 99 17.46 18.35 -18.23
N SER A 100 16.21 18.32 -18.69
CA SER A 100 15.73 19.20 -19.76
C SER A 100 15.55 20.65 -19.28
N GLN A 101 15.51 21.61 -20.22
CA GLN A 101 15.32 23.04 -19.91
C GLN A 101 14.09 23.31 -19.04
N LYS A 102 12.98 22.62 -19.29
CA LYS A 102 11.74 22.78 -18.51
C LYS A 102 11.95 22.39 -17.03
N LYS A 103 12.65 21.28 -16.78
CA LYS A 103 12.93 20.78 -15.43
C LYS A 103 13.97 21.66 -14.73
N ALA A 104 14.98 22.13 -15.46
CA ALA A 104 15.97 23.07 -14.97
C ALA A 104 15.32 24.35 -14.43
N SER A 105 14.36 24.93 -15.15
CA SER A 105 13.63 26.12 -14.69
C SER A 105 12.79 25.86 -13.42
N LEU A 106 12.31 24.63 -13.20
CA LEU A 106 11.61 24.25 -11.97
C LEU A 106 12.55 24.07 -10.79
N LEU A 107 13.75 23.52 -11.04
CA LEU A 107 14.75 23.22 -10.00
C LEU A 107 15.60 24.43 -9.62
N ASP A 108 15.67 25.47 -10.44
CA ASP A 108 16.51 26.65 -10.20
C ASP A 108 16.24 27.32 -8.84
N VAL A 109 14.98 27.30 -8.41
CA VAL A 109 14.53 27.88 -7.13
C VAL A 109 15.19 27.28 -5.89
N VAL A 110 15.72 26.05 -5.98
CA VAL A 110 16.32 25.35 -4.82
C VAL A 110 17.76 25.77 -4.53
N LYS A 111 18.41 26.50 -5.45
CA LYS A 111 19.82 26.94 -5.33
C LYS A 111 20.10 27.70 -4.05
N LYS A 112 19.26 28.72 -3.76
CA LYS A 112 19.40 29.56 -2.58
C LYS A 112 19.18 28.74 -1.31
N SER A 113 18.11 27.96 -1.26
CA SER A 113 17.76 27.12 -0.12
C SER A 113 18.84 26.09 0.20
N ALA A 114 19.44 25.44 -0.80
CA ALA A 114 20.53 24.48 -0.59
C ALA A 114 21.79 25.14 0.01
N ARG A 115 22.14 26.34 -0.49
CA ARG A 115 23.26 27.14 0.03
C ARG A 115 23.02 27.55 1.48
N GLU A 116 21.83 28.05 1.80
CA GLU A 116 21.49 28.51 3.14
C GLU A 116 21.36 27.36 4.15
N ALA A 117 20.85 26.20 3.72
CA ALA A 117 20.59 25.07 4.61
C ALA A 117 21.86 24.32 5.04
N ILE A 118 22.78 24.07 4.09
CA ILE A 118 23.96 23.20 4.31
C ILE A 118 25.23 23.64 3.58
N ASP A 119 25.29 24.86 3.03
CA ASP A 119 26.43 25.37 2.25
C ASP A 119 26.83 24.48 1.06
N VAL A 120 25.83 24.06 0.28
CA VAL A 120 26.03 23.28 -0.94
C VAL A 120 25.58 24.06 -2.17
N GLU A 121 26.41 24.06 -3.20
CA GLU A 121 26.12 24.68 -4.49
C GLU A 121 25.23 23.80 -5.35
N VAL A 122 24.13 24.33 -5.87
CA VAL A 122 23.33 23.60 -6.86
C VAL A 122 23.72 24.05 -8.27
N VAL A 123 24.23 23.10 -9.06
CA VAL A 123 24.65 23.28 -10.45
C VAL A 123 23.66 22.57 -11.37
N ILE A 124 23.05 23.30 -12.30
CA ILE A 124 22.04 22.76 -13.21
C ILE A 124 22.63 22.67 -14.62
N HIS A 125 22.68 21.46 -15.15
CA HIS A 125 23.11 21.12 -16.49
C HIS A 125 21.89 20.90 -17.37
N VAL A 126 21.72 21.75 -18.39
CA VAL A 126 20.58 21.66 -19.31
C VAL A 126 20.96 20.81 -20.51
N LYS A 127 20.34 19.64 -20.65
CA LYS A 127 20.44 18.80 -21.84
C LYS A 127 19.56 19.37 -22.95
N ALA A 128 20.18 19.89 -24.01
CA ALA A 128 19.46 20.43 -25.16
C ALA A 128 18.73 19.32 -25.94
N LYS A 129 17.76 19.73 -26.77
CA LYS A 129 17.07 18.80 -27.68
C LYS A 129 18.05 18.36 -28.77
N GLY A 130 18.20 17.05 -28.96
CA GLY A 130 19.17 16.47 -29.91
C GLY A 130 20.56 16.23 -29.33
N ASP A 131 20.83 16.72 -28.12
CA ASP A 131 22.06 16.44 -27.37
C ASP A 131 21.89 15.13 -26.56
N ASP A 132 22.92 14.28 -26.57
CA ASP A 132 22.95 13.01 -25.83
C ASP A 132 23.36 13.18 -24.35
N GLY A 133 23.85 14.35 -23.97
CA GLY A 133 24.26 14.76 -22.64
C GLY A 133 25.69 14.39 -22.29
N THR A 134 26.44 13.72 -23.17
CA THR A 134 27.75 13.11 -22.85
C THR A 134 28.77 14.11 -22.30
N GLY A 135 28.91 15.29 -22.93
CA GLY A 135 29.81 16.34 -22.46
C GLY A 135 29.41 16.93 -21.09
N LEU A 136 28.12 16.94 -20.78
CA LEU A 136 27.60 17.36 -19.47
C LEU A 136 27.88 16.28 -18.42
N MET A 137 27.71 15.01 -18.76
CA MET A 137 28.08 13.88 -17.90
C MET A 137 29.57 13.91 -17.56
N ASP A 138 30.44 14.15 -18.55
CA ASP A 138 31.89 14.28 -18.33
C ASP A 138 32.24 15.46 -17.41
N THR A 139 31.45 16.54 -17.45
CA THR A 139 31.61 17.68 -16.53
C THR A 139 31.28 17.26 -15.10
N ILE A 140 30.22 16.50 -14.88
CA ILE A 140 29.85 15.97 -13.57
C ILE A 140 30.91 14.99 -13.06
N PHE A 141 31.43 14.11 -13.91
CA PHE A 141 32.49 13.17 -13.52
C PHE A 141 33.78 13.87 -13.13
N ARG A 142 34.17 14.93 -13.83
CA ARG A 142 35.29 15.79 -13.40
C ARG A 142 35.05 16.39 -12.02
N ALA A 143 33.83 16.81 -11.71
CA ALA A 143 33.48 17.33 -10.38
C ALA A 143 33.54 16.23 -9.29
N ILE A 144 33.12 15.00 -9.60
CA ILE A 144 33.26 13.86 -8.69
C ILE A 144 34.75 13.59 -8.39
N HIS A 145 35.61 13.60 -9.41
CA HIS A 145 37.05 13.41 -9.20
C HIS A 145 37.70 14.57 -8.44
N SER A 146 37.29 15.82 -8.69
CA SER A 146 37.93 16.99 -8.06
C SER A 146 37.62 17.11 -6.57
N GLN A 147 36.44 16.66 -6.11
CA GLN A 147 36.07 16.70 -4.69
C GLN A 147 36.83 15.69 -3.82
N ALA A 148 37.55 14.73 -4.41
CA ALA A 148 38.35 13.75 -3.70
C ALA A 148 39.69 14.32 -3.18
N SER A 149 39.76 15.63 -2.88
CA SER A 149 41.01 16.40 -2.83
C SER A 149 42.11 15.89 -1.89
N SER A 150 43.30 15.75 -2.51
CA SER A 150 44.62 16.25 -2.09
C SER A 150 45.35 15.60 -0.89
N GLY A 151 45.29 14.28 -0.75
CA GLY A 151 46.19 13.59 0.20
C GLY A 151 46.06 12.07 0.22
N ASP A 152 44.94 11.54 -0.24
CA ASP A 152 44.68 10.10 -0.31
C ASP A 152 44.53 9.70 -1.78
N HIS A 153 45.31 8.72 -2.25
CA HIS A 153 45.29 8.23 -3.63
C HIS A 153 44.02 7.42 -3.97
N ASN A 154 42.91 7.69 -3.27
CA ASN A 154 41.75 6.82 -3.30
C ASN A 154 40.80 7.16 -4.45
N VAL A 155 40.41 6.13 -5.18
CA VAL A 155 39.41 6.20 -6.25
C VAL A 155 38.07 6.62 -5.65
N PRO A 156 37.35 7.61 -6.21
CA PRO A 156 36.04 7.99 -5.68
C PRO A 156 35.05 6.83 -5.74
N ILE A 157 34.40 6.55 -4.61
CA ILE A 157 33.28 5.62 -4.55
C ILE A 157 31.98 6.38 -4.87
N VAL A 158 31.26 5.95 -5.90
CA VAL A 158 29.98 6.53 -6.33
C VAL A 158 28.85 5.57 -5.94
N GLY A 159 28.00 6.03 -5.04
CA GLY A 159 26.79 5.34 -4.64
C GLY A 159 25.72 5.43 -5.72
N HIS A 160 25.12 4.31 -6.11
CA HIS A 160 24.00 4.24 -7.06
C HIS A 160 22.94 3.24 -6.60
N ILE A 161 21.77 3.26 -7.21
CA ILE A 161 20.68 2.30 -6.93
C ILE A 161 20.86 1.11 -7.86
N SER A 162 21.51 0.05 -7.38
CA SER A 162 21.96 -1.06 -8.25
C SER A 162 20.83 -1.88 -8.88
N ARG A 163 19.64 -1.84 -8.28
CA ARG A 163 18.47 -2.63 -8.70
C ARG A 163 17.58 -1.92 -9.72
N GLU A 164 17.85 -0.66 -10.02
CA GLU A 164 17.13 0.09 -11.05
C GLU A 164 17.93 0.05 -12.35
N ALA A 165 17.42 -0.69 -13.34
CA ALA A 165 18.05 -0.76 -14.66
C ALA A 165 17.96 0.61 -15.36
N PRO A 166 19.01 1.02 -16.09
CA PRO A 166 18.91 2.22 -16.91
C PRO A 166 17.86 1.99 -18.01
N GLU A 167 17.01 3.00 -18.23
CA GLU A 167 15.99 2.97 -19.27
C GLU A 167 16.00 4.25 -20.08
N GLY A 168 15.97 4.07 -21.40
CA GLY A 168 16.02 5.17 -22.35
C GLY A 168 17.46 5.61 -22.61
N LYS A 169 17.72 5.92 -23.89
CA LYS A 169 19.07 6.19 -24.42
C LYS A 169 19.90 7.13 -23.56
N PHE A 170 19.29 8.16 -22.99
CA PHE A 170 19.96 9.12 -22.12
C PHE A 170 20.54 8.47 -20.85
N LEU A 171 19.78 7.59 -20.18
CA LEU A 171 20.25 6.93 -18.95
C LEU A 171 21.09 5.68 -19.22
N GLU A 172 20.83 4.99 -20.33
CA GLU A 172 21.71 3.92 -20.83
C GLU A 172 23.12 4.48 -21.08
N THR A 173 23.20 5.63 -21.76
CA THR A 173 24.48 6.33 -21.98
C THR A 173 25.14 6.76 -20.66
N TRP A 174 24.37 7.24 -19.69
CA TRP A 174 24.88 7.57 -18.36
C TRP A 174 25.48 6.35 -17.65
N ASP A 175 24.77 5.23 -17.63
CA ASP A 175 25.19 4.00 -16.96
C ASP A 175 26.47 3.43 -17.61
N GLU A 176 26.53 3.37 -18.94
CA GLU A 176 27.73 2.97 -19.68
C GLU A 176 28.93 3.84 -19.34
N LYS A 177 28.75 5.17 -19.32
CA LYS A 177 29.80 6.12 -18.98
C LYS A 177 30.20 6.02 -17.51
N LEU A 178 29.25 5.85 -16.59
CA LEU A 178 29.53 5.70 -15.15
C LEU A 178 30.37 4.45 -14.87
N LYS A 179 30.03 3.32 -15.50
CA LYS A 179 30.81 2.07 -15.44
C LYS A 179 32.21 2.20 -16.05
N SER A 180 32.36 3.06 -17.05
CA SER A 180 33.64 3.30 -17.75
C SER A 180 34.52 4.37 -17.09
N ALA A 181 33.98 5.17 -16.17
CA ALA A 181 34.63 6.36 -15.60
C ALA A 181 35.65 6.07 -14.48
N LYS A 182 36.06 4.81 -14.29
CA LYS A 182 37.03 4.39 -13.26
C LYS A 182 36.63 4.79 -11.84
N PHE A 183 35.34 4.82 -11.53
CA PHE A 183 34.83 4.91 -10.17
C PHE A 183 34.69 3.51 -9.56
N GLU A 184 34.77 3.43 -8.24
CA GLU A 184 34.21 2.29 -7.53
C GLU A 184 32.70 2.53 -7.36
N LEU A 185 31.87 1.53 -7.65
CA LEU A 185 30.42 1.67 -7.56
C LEU A 185 29.90 0.90 -6.34
N SER A 186 29.05 1.53 -5.55
CA SER A 186 28.38 0.87 -4.43
C SER A 186 26.88 1.02 -4.50
N ASP A 187 26.15 -0.02 -4.09
CA ASP A 187 24.71 0.09 -3.86
C ASP A 187 24.43 0.97 -2.64
N VAL A 188 23.48 1.89 -2.78
CA VAL A 188 23.02 2.78 -1.68
C VAL A 188 21.52 2.63 -1.40
N THR A 189 20.91 1.55 -1.91
CA THR A 189 19.47 1.29 -1.76
C THR A 189 19.07 1.23 -0.28
N THR A 190 19.88 0.57 0.54
CA THR A 190 19.68 0.42 1.99
C THR A 190 19.75 1.77 2.73
N GLY A 191 20.65 2.67 2.32
CA GLY A 191 20.76 4.02 2.85
C GLY A 191 19.47 4.82 2.65
N PHE A 192 18.89 4.78 1.46
CA PHE A 192 17.60 5.42 1.21
C PHE A 192 16.43 4.68 1.88
N SER A 193 16.49 3.36 2.03
CA SER A 193 15.48 2.61 2.80
C SER A 193 15.43 3.05 4.26
N ASP A 194 16.59 3.26 4.89
CA ASP A 194 16.64 3.75 6.28
C ASP A 194 16.17 5.22 6.35
N LEU A 195 16.63 6.05 5.42
CA LEU A 195 16.29 7.48 5.37
C LEU A 195 14.77 7.72 5.25
N PHE A 196 14.07 6.92 4.44
CA PHE A 196 12.62 7.09 4.23
C PHE A 196 11.77 6.35 5.25
N ALA A 197 12.37 5.54 6.13
CA ALA A 197 11.61 4.65 7.00
C ALA A 197 10.67 5.42 7.94
N VAL A 198 11.15 6.51 8.53
CA VAL A 198 10.41 7.36 9.47
C VAL A 198 9.72 8.48 8.69
N LYS A 199 8.40 8.53 8.76
CA LYS A 199 7.57 9.53 8.08
C LYS A 199 7.40 10.77 8.96
N ASP A 200 7.46 11.96 8.34
CA ASP A 200 7.10 13.21 9.01
C ASP A 200 5.58 13.40 9.10
N GLU A 201 5.13 14.42 9.85
CA GLU A 201 3.68 14.70 10.06
C GLU A 201 2.87 14.88 8.77
N THR A 202 3.49 15.46 7.73
CA THR A 202 2.82 15.65 6.43
C THR A 202 2.63 14.30 5.76
N GLU A 203 3.68 13.47 5.77
CA GLU A 203 3.64 12.12 5.22
C GLU A 203 2.65 11.22 5.98
N LEU A 204 2.65 11.27 7.31
CA LEU A 204 1.69 10.56 8.15
C LEU A 204 0.25 10.99 7.85
N THR A 205 0.02 12.29 7.67
CA THR A 205 -1.30 12.81 7.27
C THR A 205 -1.74 12.28 5.91
N ASN A 206 -0.82 12.23 4.94
CA ASN A 206 -1.10 11.68 3.61
C ASN A 206 -1.42 10.19 3.67
N VAL A 207 -0.67 9.41 4.45
CA VAL A 207 -0.94 7.99 4.72
C VAL A 207 -2.32 7.80 5.35
N LYS A 208 -2.67 8.59 6.37
CA LYS A 208 -3.99 8.53 7.03
C LYS A 208 -5.13 8.80 6.04
N LYS A 209 -4.98 9.82 5.18
CA LYS A 209 -5.96 10.13 4.12
C LYS A 209 -6.10 9.00 3.12
N ALA A 210 -4.99 8.42 2.66
CA ALA A 210 -4.99 7.28 1.75
C ALA A 210 -5.69 6.06 2.38
N ALA A 211 -5.32 5.70 3.62
CA ALA A 211 -5.93 4.59 4.35
C ALA A 211 -7.43 4.79 4.58
N PHE A 212 -7.84 6.01 4.94
CA PHE A 212 -9.25 6.36 5.09
C PHE A 212 -10.03 6.16 3.79
N LEU A 213 -9.48 6.63 2.65
CA LEU A 213 -10.09 6.43 1.34
C LEU A 213 -10.19 4.94 1.00
N THR A 214 -9.11 4.17 1.14
CA THR A 214 -9.09 2.73 0.85
C THR A 214 -10.13 1.97 1.68
N SER A 215 -10.19 2.20 2.99
CA SER A 215 -11.21 1.58 3.84
C SER A 215 -12.62 2.01 3.43
N SER A 216 -12.82 3.28 3.11
CA SER A 216 -14.11 3.82 2.70
C SER A 216 -14.62 3.14 1.43
N VAL A 217 -13.77 3.04 0.40
CA VAL A 217 -14.10 2.34 -0.85
C VAL A 217 -14.40 0.87 -0.58
N MET A 218 -13.58 0.18 0.20
CA MET A 218 -13.82 -1.23 0.52
C MET A 218 -15.18 -1.41 1.24
N ARG A 219 -15.51 -0.54 2.21
CA ARG A 219 -16.74 -0.66 3.02
C ARG A 219 -18.00 -0.30 2.26
N GLN A 220 -17.94 0.77 1.48
CA GLN A 220 -19.14 1.41 0.95
C GLN A 220 -19.38 1.09 -0.51
N PHE A 221 -18.35 0.60 -1.19
CA PHE A 221 -18.45 0.17 -2.58
C PHE A 221 -18.25 -1.34 -2.72
N VAL A 222 -17.08 -1.85 -2.36
CA VAL A 222 -16.70 -3.25 -2.66
C VAL A 222 -17.61 -4.24 -1.93
N VAL A 223 -17.80 -4.09 -0.61
CA VAL A 223 -18.65 -4.99 0.17
C VAL A 223 -20.11 -4.97 -0.32
N PRO A 224 -20.79 -3.82 -0.45
CA PRO A 224 -22.17 -3.78 -0.95
C PRO A 224 -22.30 -4.30 -2.39
N LYS A 225 -21.32 -4.03 -3.26
CA LYS A 225 -21.32 -4.53 -4.65
C LYS A 225 -21.21 -6.05 -4.68
N LEU A 226 -20.38 -6.64 -3.81
CA LEU A 226 -20.24 -8.09 -3.67
C LEU A 226 -21.52 -8.72 -3.11
N GLU A 227 -22.06 -8.19 -2.01
CA GLU A 227 -23.32 -8.66 -1.41
C GLU A 227 -24.45 -8.65 -2.45
N LYS A 228 -24.62 -7.52 -3.17
CA LYS A 228 -25.65 -7.39 -4.21
C LYS A 228 -25.39 -8.27 -5.44
N ALA A 229 -24.15 -8.65 -5.73
CA ALA A 229 -23.86 -9.59 -6.81
C ALA A 229 -24.25 -11.01 -6.42
N ILE A 230 -23.99 -11.39 -5.17
CA ILE A 230 -24.34 -12.69 -4.59
C ILE A 230 -25.86 -12.83 -4.44
N ASP A 231 -26.51 -11.85 -3.79
CA ASP A 231 -27.95 -11.85 -3.51
C ASP A 231 -28.81 -11.93 -4.77
N GLU A 232 -28.34 -11.35 -5.87
CA GLU A 232 -29.04 -11.33 -7.16
C GLU A 232 -28.51 -12.39 -8.14
N GLU A 233 -27.64 -13.30 -7.69
CA GLU A 233 -27.00 -14.36 -8.49
C GLU A 233 -26.38 -13.84 -9.81
N ARG A 234 -25.84 -12.62 -9.78
CA ARG A 234 -25.29 -11.98 -10.97
C ARG A 234 -23.90 -12.51 -11.29
N LYS A 235 -23.70 -12.83 -12.56
CA LYS A 235 -22.38 -13.16 -13.10
C LYS A 235 -21.57 -11.88 -13.32
N VAL A 236 -20.61 -11.61 -12.44
CA VAL A 236 -19.66 -10.50 -12.53
C VAL A 236 -18.24 -11.07 -12.56
N SER A 237 -17.39 -10.60 -13.47
CA SER A 237 -15.98 -11.01 -13.49
C SER A 237 -15.15 -10.23 -12.46
N HIS A 238 -14.03 -10.81 -12.03
CA HIS A 238 -13.08 -10.13 -11.15
C HIS A 238 -12.55 -8.82 -11.77
N SER A 239 -12.29 -8.79 -13.07
CA SER A 239 -11.83 -7.60 -13.78
C SER A 239 -12.84 -6.46 -13.74
N THR A 240 -14.12 -6.73 -13.96
CA THR A 240 -15.16 -5.70 -13.88
C THR A 240 -15.28 -5.12 -12.47
N LEU A 241 -15.19 -5.96 -11.43
CA LEU A 241 -15.20 -5.47 -10.04
C LEU A 241 -13.97 -4.61 -9.73
N MET A 242 -12.80 -4.98 -10.25
CA MET A 242 -11.56 -4.21 -10.14
C MET A 242 -11.72 -2.83 -10.81
N ASP A 243 -12.12 -2.80 -12.08
CA ASP A 243 -12.29 -1.56 -12.85
C ASP A 243 -13.31 -0.61 -12.19
N ASP A 244 -14.42 -1.17 -11.70
CA ASP A 244 -15.45 -0.44 -10.97
C ASP A 244 -14.91 0.14 -9.65
N THR A 245 -14.06 -0.61 -8.95
CA THR A 245 -13.42 -0.18 -7.70
C THR A 245 -12.40 0.93 -7.96
N GLU A 246 -11.58 0.79 -9.00
CA GLU A 246 -10.59 1.80 -9.41
C GLU A 246 -11.26 3.13 -9.75
N LYS A 247 -12.33 3.11 -10.55
CA LYS A 247 -13.14 4.31 -10.83
C LYS A 247 -13.66 4.98 -9.57
N THR A 248 -14.09 4.19 -8.59
CA THR A 248 -14.60 4.70 -7.31
C THR A 248 -13.50 5.36 -6.47
N ILE A 249 -12.27 4.83 -6.51
CA ILE A 249 -11.11 5.45 -5.85
C ILE A 249 -10.81 6.83 -6.46
N LEU A 250 -10.96 6.95 -7.79
CA LEU A 250 -10.70 8.21 -8.51
C LEU A 250 -11.82 9.26 -8.34
N GLU A 251 -13.01 8.86 -7.87
CA GLU A 251 -14.19 9.74 -7.68
C GLU A 251 -14.77 9.68 -6.24
N PRO A 252 -14.07 10.19 -5.22
CA PRO A 252 -14.42 10.00 -3.79
C PRO A 252 -15.67 10.74 -3.28
N GLY A 253 -16.48 11.35 -4.15
CA GLY A 253 -17.60 12.23 -3.79
C GLY A 253 -18.82 11.58 -3.12
N ARG A 254 -18.74 10.35 -2.59
CA ARG A 254 -19.90 9.60 -2.05
C ARG A 254 -19.53 8.65 -0.90
N ILE A 255 -19.32 9.11 0.35
CA ILE A 255 -19.22 8.21 1.54
C ILE A 255 -19.48 8.94 2.89
N LYS A 256 -20.28 8.36 3.83
CA LYS A 256 -20.45 8.77 5.25
C LYS A 256 -20.65 7.57 6.23
N ALA A 257 -20.29 7.78 7.52
CA ALA A 257 -20.65 7.09 8.80
C ALA A 257 -19.73 5.98 9.40
N TYR A 258 -19.32 6.17 10.68
CA TYR A 258 -18.20 5.47 11.38
C TYR A 258 -18.47 5.01 12.85
N GLU A 259 -19.53 5.42 13.55
CA GLU A 259 -19.49 5.49 15.02
C GLU A 259 -19.51 4.17 15.84
N VAL A 260 -19.80 3.00 15.26
CA VAL A 260 -20.06 1.78 16.07
C VAL A 260 -18.85 0.85 16.20
N LEU A 261 -17.81 1.00 15.36
CA LEU A 261 -16.70 0.03 15.29
C LEU A 261 -15.57 0.26 16.32
N LEU A 262 -15.65 1.34 17.09
CA LEU A 262 -14.59 1.82 17.98
C LEU A 262 -14.29 0.85 19.15
N LYS A 263 -15.29 0.09 19.62
CA LYS A 263 -15.20 -0.66 20.90
C LYS A 263 -14.45 -1.99 20.84
N ALA A 264 -14.46 -2.70 19.72
CA ALA A 264 -13.77 -4.00 19.59
C ALA A 264 -12.24 -3.83 19.41
N HIS A 265 -11.83 -2.63 19.01
CA HIS A 265 -10.44 -2.25 18.75
C HIS A 265 -9.59 -2.15 20.03
N GLU A 266 -10.23 -1.90 21.17
CA GLU A 266 -9.58 -1.56 22.45
C GLU A 266 -8.87 -2.77 23.10
N ALA A 267 -9.33 -4.00 22.85
CA ALA A 267 -8.77 -5.22 23.47
C ALA A 267 -7.41 -5.65 22.89
N ALA A 268 -7.23 -5.53 21.57
CA ALA A 268 -5.96 -5.88 20.90
C ALA A 268 -4.88 -4.81 21.12
N ILE A 269 -5.30 -3.54 21.26
CA ILE A 269 -4.41 -2.43 21.65
C ILE A 269 -3.85 -2.65 23.06
N GLY A 270 -4.66 -3.21 23.98
CA GLY A 270 -4.24 -3.45 25.37
C GLY A 270 -3.01 -4.35 25.55
N ALA A 271 -2.61 -5.15 24.55
CA ALA A 271 -1.49 -6.09 24.61
C ALA A 271 -0.15 -5.56 24.03
N LEU A 272 -0.18 -4.43 23.32
CA LEU A 272 0.98 -3.81 22.67
C LEU A 272 1.66 -2.79 23.60
N LYS A 273 2.48 -3.28 24.54
CA LYS A 273 3.19 -2.46 25.52
C LYS A 273 4.71 -2.57 25.35
N SER A 274 5.42 -1.47 25.57
CA SER A 274 6.88 -1.45 25.65
C SER A 274 7.40 -2.32 26.80
N GLY A 275 8.55 -2.96 26.60
CA GLY A 275 9.10 -3.99 27.50
C GLY A 275 8.59 -5.42 27.21
N ASN A 276 7.54 -5.59 26.42
CA ASN A 276 7.13 -6.91 25.94
C ASN A 276 8.08 -7.40 24.85
N LYS A 277 8.51 -8.67 24.93
CA LYS A 277 9.26 -9.29 23.84
C LYS A 277 8.37 -9.31 22.60
N VAL A 278 8.92 -9.02 21.42
CA VAL A 278 8.19 -9.08 20.14
C VAL A 278 7.49 -10.44 19.95
N ASN A 279 8.07 -11.50 20.51
CA ASN A 279 7.48 -12.83 20.51
C ASN A 279 6.24 -12.97 21.39
N SER A 280 5.95 -12.08 22.36
CA SER A 280 4.77 -12.16 23.23
C SER A 280 3.52 -11.55 22.60
N VAL A 281 3.68 -10.63 21.65
CA VAL A 281 2.59 -10.11 20.80
C VAL A 281 2.21 -11.16 19.75
N TYR A 282 3.24 -11.76 19.13
CA TYR A 282 3.06 -12.92 18.26
C TYR A 282 2.52 -14.12 19.04
N GLN A 283 2.99 -14.38 20.27
CA GLN A 283 2.47 -15.42 21.17
C GLN A 283 1.10 -15.09 21.76
N ALA A 284 0.63 -13.84 21.82
CA ALA A 284 -0.75 -13.54 22.20
C ALA A 284 -1.72 -13.88 21.04
N ALA A 285 -1.32 -13.60 19.80
CA ALA A 285 -2.05 -14.02 18.60
C ALA A 285 -1.93 -15.54 18.36
N VAL A 286 -0.73 -16.11 18.53
CA VAL A 286 -0.43 -17.54 18.43
C VAL A 286 -1.01 -18.32 19.60
N SER A 287 -1.10 -17.79 20.82
CA SER A 287 -1.79 -18.45 21.94
C SER A 287 -3.30 -18.49 21.73
N VAL A 288 -3.90 -17.49 21.07
CA VAL A 288 -5.32 -17.56 20.66
C VAL A 288 -5.49 -18.61 19.56
N VAL A 289 -4.58 -18.66 18.57
CA VAL A 289 -4.61 -19.64 17.48
C VAL A 289 -4.26 -21.07 17.93
N GLU A 290 -3.33 -21.28 18.85
CA GLU A 290 -2.95 -22.58 19.43
C GLU A 290 -3.99 -23.07 20.44
N LYS A 291 -4.72 -22.16 21.10
CA LYS A 291 -5.84 -22.48 22.01
C LYS A 291 -7.14 -22.80 21.27
N GLU A 292 -7.37 -22.16 20.13
CA GLU A 292 -8.65 -22.28 19.42
C GLU A 292 -8.59 -23.08 18.10
N ALA A 293 -7.42 -23.23 17.45
CA ALA A 293 -7.23 -24.00 16.21
C ALA A 293 -5.75 -24.41 15.93
N PRO A 294 -5.16 -25.30 16.75
CA PRO A 294 -3.73 -25.65 16.73
C PRO A 294 -3.22 -26.30 15.42
N GLU A 295 -4.10 -26.90 14.62
CA GLU A 295 -3.78 -27.53 13.34
C GLU A 295 -3.38 -26.53 12.22
N LEU A 296 -3.65 -25.23 12.41
CA LEU A 296 -3.44 -24.19 11.39
C LEU A 296 -2.06 -23.50 11.48
N ALA A 297 -1.26 -23.83 12.50
CA ALA A 297 0.04 -23.20 12.75
C ALA A 297 1.04 -23.40 11.60
N ALA A 298 0.96 -24.52 10.87
CA ALA A 298 1.85 -24.83 9.76
C ALA A 298 1.55 -24.06 8.46
N ASN A 299 0.40 -23.39 8.37
CA ASN A 299 -0.10 -22.78 7.13
C ASN A 299 0.11 -21.27 7.06
N LEU A 300 0.63 -20.66 8.12
CA LEU A 300 0.82 -19.21 8.23
C LEU A 300 1.84 -18.69 7.20
N THR A 301 1.52 -17.58 6.52
CA THR A 301 2.42 -16.96 5.52
C THR A 301 3.79 -16.62 6.10
N LYS A 302 4.85 -16.83 5.29
CA LYS A 302 6.26 -16.61 5.66
C LYS A 302 6.66 -15.14 5.87
N THR A 303 5.77 -14.19 5.57
CA THR A 303 5.96 -12.73 5.74
C THR A 303 4.67 -12.10 6.23
N ALA A 304 4.74 -11.06 7.07
CA ALA A 304 3.60 -10.35 7.64
C ALA A 304 3.36 -8.96 7.03
N GLY A 305 3.99 -8.66 5.88
CA GLY A 305 3.90 -7.37 5.20
C GLY A 305 5.24 -6.64 5.07
N THR A 306 5.19 -5.34 4.77
CA THR A 306 6.37 -4.48 4.54
C THR A 306 6.11 -3.04 4.98
N GLY A 307 7.16 -2.24 5.14
CA GLY A 307 7.02 -0.78 5.21
C GLY A 307 6.28 -0.24 3.98
N ILE A 308 5.54 0.86 4.15
CA ILE A 308 4.77 1.53 3.10
C ILE A 308 4.92 3.05 3.22
N GLY A 309 4.99 3.74 2.09
CA GLY A 309 5.18 5.18 2.03
C GLY A 309 5.10 5.67 0.60
N LEU A 310 6.14 6.38 0.15
CA LEU A 310 6.32 6.72 -1.27
C LEU A 310 6.49 5.46 -2.14
N GLU A 311 7.09 4.42 -1.55
CA GLU A 311 7.10 3.08 -2.12
C GLU A 311 5.93 2.28 -1.53
N PHE A 312 5.17 1.57 -2.37
CA PHE A 312 4.14 0.65 -1.88
C PHE A 312 4.69 -0.50 -1.03
N ARG A 313 5.95 -0.89 -1.32
CA ARG A 313 6.68 -1.94 -0.61
C ARG A 313 8.10 -1.48 -0.33
N GLU A 314 8.36 -1.03 0.89
CA GLU A 314 9.70 -0.73 1.38
C GLU A 314 10.39 -2.04 1.80
N THR A 315 11.15 -2.64 0.88
CA THR A 315 11.74 -3.99 1.06
C THR A 315 12.69 -4.10 2.25
N GLY A 316 13.43 -3.03 2.57
CA GLY A 316 14.28 -2.94 3.77
C GLY A 316 13.51 -3.04 5.09
N LEU A 317 12.20 -2.80 5.07
CA LEU A 317 11.29 -2.91 6.20
C LEU A 317 10.32 -4.10 6.05
N SER A 318 10.76 -5.18 5.40
CA SER A 318 9.95 -6.40 5.32
C SER A 318 9.78 -7.05 6.69
N LEU A 319 8.53 -7.35 7.05
CA LEU A 319 8.18 -8.06 8.27
C LEU A 319 8.34 -9.58 8.03
N ASN A 320 9.53 -10.09 8.27
CA ASN A 320 9.87 -11.50 8.12
C ASN A 320 10.86 -11.94 9.20
N ALA A 321 11.05 -13.25 9.35
CA ALA A 321 11.87 -13.84 10.41
C ALA A 321 13.36 -13.46 10.36
N LYS A 322 13.85 -12.90 9.25
CA LYS A 322 15.26 -12.54 9.04
C LYS A 322 15.55 -11.05 9.26
N ASN A 323 14.53 -10.20 9.44
CA ASN A 323 14.71 -8.77 9.61
C ASN A 323 14.74 -8.42 11.10
N ASP A 324 15.89 -7.93 11.57
CA ASP A 324 16.17 -7.58 12.97
C ASP A 324 16.13 -6.07 13.24
N ARG A 325 15.68 -5.26 12.28
CA ARG A 325 15.55 -3.81 12.43
C ARG A 325 14.61 -3.42 13.56
N ILE A 326 15.04 -2.44 14.34
CA ILE A 326 14.26 -1.85 15.44
C ILE A 326 13.22 -0.88 14.87
N LEU A 327 11.95 -1.07 15.27
CA LEU A 327 10.85 -0.17 14.91
C LEU A 327 11.01 1.19 15.61
N LYS A 328 10.75 2.27 14.87
CA LYS A 328 10.79 3.65 15.38
C LYS A 328 9.41 4.30 15.22
N PRO A 329 8.99 5.16 16.16
CA PRO A 329 7.80 6.00 15.97
C PRO A 329 7.86 6.75 14.63
N GLY A 330 6.72 6.90 13.97
CA GLY A 330 6.61 7.49 12.63
C GLY A 330 6.86 6.51 11.47
N MET A 331 7.33 5.29 11.72
CA MET A 331 7.35 4.25 10.68
C MET A 331 5.92 3.82 10.31
N VAL A 332 5.71 3.42 9.06
CA VAL A 332 4.40 2.99 8.55
C VAL A 332 4.52 1.64 7.83
N PHE A 333 3.61 0.72 8.10
CA PHE A 333 3.61 -0.63 7.56
C PHE A 333 2.28 -0.99 6.91
N ASN A 334 2.34 -1.65 5.76
CA ASN A 334 1.25 -2.49 5.28
C ASN A 334 1.43 -3.87 5.92
N VAL A 335 0.68 -4.15 6.99
CA VAL A 335 0.68 -5.45 7.66
C VAL A 335 -0.31 -6.33 6.92
N SER A 336 0.21 -7.33 6.20
CA SER A 336 -0.58 -8.23 5.37
C SER A 336 -0.21 -9.68 5.65
N LEU A 337 -1.20 -10.47 6.03
CA LEU A 337 -1.08 -11.86 6.45
C LEU A 337 -2.16 -12.69 5.78
N GLY A 338 -1.83 -13.93 5.45
CA GLY A 338 -2.80 -14.82 4.86
C GLY A 338 -2.48 -16.30 5.03
N PHE A 339 -3.42 -17.11 4.58
CA PHE A 339 -3.27 -18.55 4.42
C PHE A 339 -3.51 -18.87 2.95
N GLN A 340 -2.66 -19.72 2.38
CA GLN A 340 -2.74 -20.14 0.98
C GLN A 340 -2.97 -21.64 0.87
N ASN A 341 -3.65 -22.07 -0.19
CA ASN A 341 -3.90 -23.48 -0.50
C ASN A 341 -4.61 -24.25 0.62
N LEU A 342 -5.48 -23.57 1.39
CA LEU A 342 -6.33 -24.24 2.37
C LEU A 342 -7.30 -25.16 1.62
N GLN A 343 -7.62 -26.29 2.24
CA GLN A 343 -8.61 -27.22 1.72
C GLN A 343 -9.84 -27.24 2.61
N THR A 344 -11.01 -27.38 1.99
CA THR A 344 -12.28 -27.62 2.69
C THR A 344 -12.96 -28.85 2.12
N GLU A 345 -13.67 -29.59 2.96
CA GLU A 345 -14.46 -30.73 2.53
C GLU A 345 -15.71 -30.22 1.81
N THR A 346 -15.75 -30.41 0.49
CA THR A 346 -16.87 -29.98 -0.34
C THR A 346 -16.97 -30.85 -1.59
N ASN A 347 -18.20 -31.10 -2.01
CA ASN A 347 -18.49 -31.82 -3.26
C ASN A 347 -18.25 -30.96 -4.50
N ASN A 348 -18.01 -29.65 -4.34
CA ASN A 348 -17.73 -28.74 -5.44
C ASN A 348 -16.20 -28.56 -5.62
N PRO A 349 -15.59 -29.09 -6.70
CA PRO A 349 -14.15 -28.99 -6.93
C PRO A 349 -13.64 -27.54 -6.98
N LYS A 350 -14.49 -26.57 -7.36
CA LYS A 350 -14.11 -25.16 -7.48
C LYS A 350 -13.90 -24.47 -6.14
N THR A 351 -14.60 -24.88 -5.09
CA THR A 351 -14.50 -24.28 -3.75
C THR A 351 -13.64 -25.10 -2.80
N ARG A 352 -13.12 -26.25 -3.25
CA ARG A 352 -12.32 -27.17 -2.44
C ARG A 352 -11.00 -26.55 -1.98
N LYS A 353 -10.40 -25.68 -2.78
CA LYS A 353 -9.20 -24.92 -2.42
C LYS A 353 -9.55 -23.46 -2.25
N TYR A 354 -9.07 -22.86 -1.17
CA TYR A 354 -9.28 -21.45 -0.91
C TYR A 354 -8.08 -20.79 -0.23
N SER A 355 -8.12 -19.47 -0.09
CA SER A 355 -7.12 -18.68 0.61
C SER A 355 -7.82 -17.59 1.41
N VAL A 356 -7.17 -17.10 2.46
CA VAL A 356 -7.66 -15.99 3.28
C VAL A 356 -6.55 -14.96 3.37
N LEU A 357 -6.89 -13.68 3.25
CA LEU A 357 -5.95 -12.57 3.31
C LEU A 357 -6.55 -11.43 4.12
N LEU A 358 -5.77 -10.88 5.04
CA LEU A 358 -6.06 -9.63 5.74
C LEU A 358 -4.89 -8.67 5.53
N ALA A 359 -5.20 -7.38 5.38
CA ALA A 359 -4.21 -6.33 5.21
C ALA A 359 -4.69 -5.02 5.83
N ASP A 360 -3.81 -4.36 6.57
CA ASP A 360 -4.07 -3.05 7.17
C ASP A 360 -2.83 -2.16 7.11
N THR A 361 -3.06 -0.85 6.92
CA THR A 361 -2.00 0.16 7.07
C THR A 361 -1.88 0.57 8.54
N VAL A 362 -0.66 0.55 9.08
CA VAL A 362 -0.36 0.76 10.50
C VAL A 362 0.71 1.83 10.65
N ILE A 363 0.51 2.78 11.55
CA ILE A 363 1.52 3.78 11.92
C ILE A 363 2.11 3.37 13.28
N VAL A 364 3.44 3.32 13.40
CA VAL A 364 4.12 3.13 14.68
C VAL A 364 4.07 4.44 15.46
N ALA A 365 3.54 4.43 16.68
CA ALA A 365 3.34 5.64 17.48
C ALA A 365 4.39 5.77 18.61
N GLU A 366 4.51 6.96 19.22
CA GLU A 366 5.42 7.22 20.34
C GLU A 366 4.94 6.54 21.64
N ASP A 367 5.88 6.02 22.42
CA ASP A 367 5.56 5.33 23.67
C ASP A 367 5.46 6.35 24.82
N ASN A 368 4.25 6.85 25.11
CA ASN A 368 4.04 7.94 26.06
C ASN A 368 3.74 7.48 27.49
N GLY A 369 3.99 6.21 27.84
CA GLY A 369 3.79 5.66 29.19
C GLY A 369 2.34 5.60 29.66
N ASN A 370 1.40 6.23 28.96
CA ASN A 370 -0.04 6.11 29.07
C ASN A 370 -0.64 6.15 27.66
N GLU A 371 -1.43 5.12 27.33
CA GLU A 371 -2.33 5.00 26.17
C GLU A 371 -1.85 5.65 24.85
N THR A 372 -1.04 4.93 24.07
CA THR A 372 -0.74 5.36 22.70
C THR A 372 -1.76 4.81 21.70
N LEU A 373 -2.61 5.71 21.20
CA LEU A 373 -3.58 5.54 20.11
C LEU A 373 -2.91 5.06 18.80
N PHE A 374 -3.44 3.97 18.23
CA PHE A 374 -3.28 3.66 16.81
C PHE A 374 -4.56 4.05 16.05
N SER A 375 -4.46 4.93 15.05
CA SER A 375 -5.58 5.14 14.13
C SER A 375 -5.55 4.05 13.06
N LYS A 376 -6.38 3.00 13.18
CA LYS A 376 -6.64 2.04 12.10
C LYS A 376 -8.07 2.07 11.61
N THR A 377 -8.25 1.82 10.32
CA THR A 377 -9.54 1.78 9.62
C THR A 377 -9.77 0.35 9.10
N THR A 378 -10.28 -0.57 9.93
CA THR A 378 -10.34 -2.01 9.58
C THR A 378 -11.75 -2.56 9.51
N LEU A 379 -12.11 -3.10 8.35
CA LEU A 379 -13.39 -3.68 7.97
C LEU A 379 -13.69 -5.02 8.64
N ARG A 380 -14.75 -5.07 9.46
CA ARG A 380 -15.82 -6.10 9.50
C ARG A 380 -16.58 -5.93 10.83
N SER A 381 -17.92 -5.96 10.77
CA SER A 381 -18.77 -6.02 11.96
C SER A 381 -19.36 -7.43 12.06
N ASP A 382 -19.02 -8.16 13.11
CA ASP A 382 -19.88 -9.23 13.59
C ASP A 382 -20.88 -8.59 14.55
N ASN A 383 -21.96 -8.04 13.98
CA ASN A 383 -23.15 -7.82 14.77
C ASN A 383 -23.82 -9.18 14.88
N HIS A 384 -24.06 -9.62 16.12
CA HIS A 384 -24.87 -10.79 16.46
C HIS A 384 -26.37 -10.52 16.15
N GLU A 385 -26.65 -9.99 14.97
CA GLU A 385 -27.98 -9.97 14.39
C GLU A 385 -28.07 -11.14 13.42
N MET A 386 -29.03 -12.03 13.66
CA MET A 386 -29.28 -13.14 12.76
C MET A 386 -29.48 -12.61 11.35
N SER A 387 -28.66 -13.11 10.41
CA SER A 387 -28.77 -12.83 8.98
C SER A 387 -30.23 -12.95 8.53
N LYS A 388 -30.67 -12.10 7.58
CA LYS A 388 -31.98 -12.27 6.92
C LYS A 388 -32.15 -13.68 6.34
N GLU A 389 -31.06 -14.34 5.99
CA GLU A 389 -31.03 -15.73 5.54
C GLU A 389 -31.27 -16.72 6.69
N GLU A 390 -30.72 -16.45 7.88
CA GLU A 390 -30.97 -17.25 9.09
C GLU A 390 -32.43 -17.08 9.56
N LEU A 391 -32.98 -15.86 9.49
CA LEU A 391 -34.41 -15.61 9.72
C LEU A 391 -35.29 -16.35 8.70
N ARG A 392 -34.91 -16.34 7.41
CA ARG A 392 -35.61 -17.11 6.37
C ARG A 392 -35.54 -18.61 6.63
N ARG A 393 -34.39 -19.12 7.08
CA ARG A 393 -34.16 -20.54 7.38
C ARG A 393 -34.98 -20.98 8.59
N GLN A 394 -35.03 -20.18 9.65
CA GLN A 394 -35.90 -20.43 10.81
C GLN A 394 -37.38 -20.38 10.44
N HIS A 395 -37.80 -19.39 9.65
CA HIS A 395 -39.19 -19.30 9.19
C HIS A 395 -39.61 -20.49 8.32
N GLN A 396 -38.73 -20.96 7.43
CA GLN A 396 -38.99 -22.17 6.63
C GLN A 396 -39.02 -23.45 7.48
N ALA A 397 -38.17 -23.56 8.51
CA ALA A 397 -38.18 -24.69 9.44
C ALA A 397 -39.46 -24.72 10.30
N GLU A 398 -39.93 -23.57 10.78
CA GLU A 398 -41.19 -23.41 11.51
C GLU A 398 -42.38 -23.85 10.65
N LEU A 399 -42.46 -23.38 9.39
CA LEU A 399 -43.50 -23.76 8.44
C LEU A 399 -43.49 -25.26 8.13
N ALA A 400 -42.31 -25.87 7.97
CA ALA A 400 -42.18 -27.30 7.77
C ALA A 400 -42.67 -28.10 8.99
N ARG A 401 -42.40 -27.62 10.21
CA ARG A 401 -42.87 -28.23 11.45
C ARG A 401 -44.38 -28.15 11.58
N GLN A 402 -44.97 -26.98 11.33
CA GLN A 402 -46.43 -26.80 11.35
C GLN A 402 -47.14 -27.69 10.34
N LYS A 403 -46.59 -27.81 9.12
CA LYS A 403 -47.13 -28.70 8.09
C LYS A 403 -47.05 -30.17 8.49
N ASN A 404 -45.95 -30.60 9.14
CA ASN A 404 -45.80 -31.96 9.65
C ASN A 404 -46.77 -32.26 10.81
N GLU A 405 -46.97 -31.32 11.73
CA GLU A 405 -47.94 -31.45 12.84
C GLU A 405 -49.39 -31.49 12.32
N GLU A 406 -49.76 -30.66 11.35
CA GLU A 406 -51.08 -30.68 10.72
C GLU A 406 -51.32 -31.99 9.95
N THR A 407 -50.32 -32.46 9.22
CA THR A 407 -50.38 -33.75 8.50
C THR A 407 -50.54 -34.91 9.48
N ALA A 408 -49.83 -34.91 10.60
CA ALA A 408 -49.98 -35.90 11.67
C ALA A 408 -51.39 -35.85 12.31
N ARG A 409 -51.97 -34.66 12.51
CA ARG A 409 -53.35 -34.52 13.00
C ARG A 409 -54.39 -35.05 12.00
N ARG A 410 -54.20 -34.82 10.70
CA ARG A 410 -55.08 -35.37 9.65
C ARG A 410 -54.98 -36.89 9.53
N LEU A 411 -53.79 -37.44 9.74
CA LEU A 411 -53.56 -38.90 9.78
C LEU A 411 -54.13 -39.54 11.05
N ALA A 412 -54.08 -38.85 12.19
CA ALA A 412 -54.67 -39.32 13.45
C ALA A 412 -56.21 -39.14 13.51
N GLY A 413 -56.77 -38.22 12.71
CA GLY A 413 -58.22 -38.00 12.60
C GLY A 413 -58.95 -38.96 11.64
N GLY A 414 -58.22 -39.82 10.92
CA GLY A 414 -58.81 -40.81 10.02
C GLY A 414 -59.11 -42.13 10.73
N GLY A 415 -60.17 -42.17 11.54
CA GLY A 415 -60.53 -43.37 12.30
C GLY A 415 -62.02 -43.50 12.62
N ALA A 416 -62.86 -43.73 11.61
CA ALA A 416 -64.14 -44.42 11.76
C ALA A 416 -64.54 -45.11 10.45
N ASN A 417 -64.08 -46.34 10.25
CA ASN A 417 -64.89 -47.52 9.90
C ASN A 417 -64.05 -48.63 9.24
N ALA A 418 -64.31 -49.84 9.74
CA ALA A 418 -63.65 -51.10 9.44
C ALA A 418 -63.92 -51.60 8.01
N ALA A 419 -62.96 -52.35 7.44
CA ALA A 419 -63.15 -53.75 7.01
C ALA A 419 -61.91 -54.30 6.28
N ASP A 420 -61.68 -55.60 6.51
CA ASP A 420 -60.68 -56.50 5.91
C ASP A 420 -60.51 -56.41 4.38
N ASN A 421 -59.26 -56.51 3.90
CA ASN A 421 -58.82 -57.71 3.17
C ASN A 421 -57.32 -57.73 2.81
N ARG A 422 -56.78 -58.94 2.73
CA ARG A 422 -55.39 -59.31 2.42
C ARG A 422 -54.92 -58.87 1.03
N GLY A 423 -53.66 -58.43 0.92
CA GLY A 423 -52.92 -58.33 -0.34
C GLY A 423 -51.55 -57.67 -0.17
N ALA A 424 -50.47 -58.42 -0.34
CA ALA A 424 -49.09 -58.02 -0.11
C ALA A 424 -48.54 -57.00 -1.12
N VAL A 425 -47.83 -55.95 -0.66
CA VAL A 425 -46.73 -55.31 -1.41
C VAL A 425 -45.65 -54.80 -0.42
N LYS A 426 -44.40 -55.17 -0.69
CA LYS A 426 -43.17 -54.76 0.02
C LYS A 426 -42.95 -53.23 -0.05
N THR A 427 -42.32 -52.67 0.99
CA THR A 427 -41.16 -51.72 0.95
C THR A 427 -41.26 -50.63 2.03
N VAL A 428 -40.71 -50.82 3.24
CA VAL A 428 -40.16 -49.73 4.08
C VAL A 428 -39.12 -50.29 5.07
N VAL A 429 -37.90 -50.61 4.60
CA VAL A 429 -36.70 -50.69 5.46
C VAL A 429 -35.55 -50.04 4.70
N ARG A 430 -35.55 -48.71 4.59
CA ARG A 430 -34.37 -47.98 4.10
C ARG A 430 -34.14 -46.58 4.70
N ASN A 431 -35.02 -46.08 5.57
CA ASN A 431 -34.91 -44.68 6.05
C ASN A 431 -34.42 -44.48 7.49
N LYS A 432 -33.99 -45.52 8.24
CA LYS A 432 -33.45 -45.31 9.59
C LYS A 432 -31.94 -45.06 9.67
N ARG A 433 -31.18 -45.22 8.57
CA ARG A 433 -29.74 -44.85 8.52
C ARG A 433 -29.46 -43.42 8.03
N ALA A 434 -30.45 -42.75 7.44
CA ALA A 434 -30.27 -41.39 6.93
C ALA A 434 -30.45 -40.29 8.00
N ALA A 435 -31.14 -40.58 9.11
CA ALA A 435 -31.47 -39.58 10.13
C ALA A 435 -30.36 -39.34 11.17
N ALA A 436 -29.38 -40.24 11.30
CA ALA A 436 -28.29 -40.09 12.28
C ALA A 436 -27.04 -39.37 11.74
N SER A 437 -27.01 -39.03 10.45
CA SER A 437 -25.88 -38.36 9.79
C SER A 437 -26.05 -36.84 9.62
N ALA A 438 -27.18 -36.26 10.07
CA ALA A 438 -27.56 -34.88 9.78
C ALA A 438 -27.48 -33.92 11.00
N LEU A 439 -26.77 -34.31 12.07
CA LEU A 439 -26.65 -33.54 13.31
C LEU A 439 -25.21 -33.18 13.69
N ARG A 440 -24.26 -33.33 12.76
CA ARG A 440 -22.92 -32.72 12.86
C ARG A 440 -22.68 -31.93 11.59
N GLU A 441 -22.10 -30.75 11.75
CA GLU A 441 -21.80 -29.73 10.74
C GLU A 441 -22.96 -28.74 10.49
N THR A 442 -22.83 -27.55 11.09
CA THR A 442 -22.64 -26.30 10.34
C THR A 442 -22.37 -25.14 11.30
N GLU A 443 -21.10 -24.90 11.63
CA GLU A 443 -20.59 -23.55 11.87
C GLU A 443 -20.11 -23.04 10.51
N SER A 444 -20.64 -21.91 10.03
CA SER A 444 -20.39 -21.42 8.68
C SER A 444 -19.48 -20.20 8.71
N CYS A 445 -18.20 -20.42 8.40
CA CYS A 445 -17.21 -19.38 8.14
C CYS A 445 -17.15 -19.12 6.62
N LYS A 446 -17.34 -17.86 6.19
CA LYS A 446 -17.43 -17.48 4.77
C LYS A 446 -16.06 -17.51 4.08
N VAL A 447 -15.92 -18.41 3.11
CA VAL A 447 -14.75 -18.60 2.24
C VAL A 447 -14.98 -17.91 0.89
N PHE A 448 -14.02 -17.09 0.44
CA PHE A 448 -13.97 -16.57 -0.94
C PHE A 448 -13.15 -17.54 -1.80
N ALA A 449 -13.73 -18.00 -2.92
CA ALA A 449 -13.10 -18.89 -3.89
C ALA A 449 -12.60 -18.11 -5.12
N GLN A 450 -11.53 -18.60 -5.75
CA GLN A 450 -11.02 -18.13 -7.05
C GLN A 450 -11.89 -18.62 -8.21
#